data_AF-A0A377J0G3-F1
#
_entry.id   AF-A0A377J0G3-F1
#
_cell.length_a   1.000
_cell.length_b   1.000
_cell.length_c   1.000
_cell.angle_alpha   90.00
_cell.angle_beta   90.00
_cell.angle_gamma   90.00
#
_symmetry.space_group_name_H-M   'P 1'
#
loop_
_entity.id
_entity.type
_entity.pdbx_description
1 polymer ?
#
loop_
_entity_poly.entity_id
_entity_poly.type
_entity_poly.pdbx_seq_one_letter_code
_entity_poly.pdbx_strand_id
1 'polypeptide(L)'
;MKRYYDLNPSSPFFNLMQDTTEENKLTEDEKERIVWITRTNLVAVDLETEKSTADEMNYIIYGALNNILSEEIAKNLLINEIGSEAEMYL
;
A
#
# COMPACT_ATOMS: atom_id res chain seq x y z
N MET A 1 16.73 9.80 -3.14
CA MET A 1 16.23 8.44 -3.40
C MET A 1 14.85 8.57 -4.01
N LYS A 2 14.54 7.87 -5.10
CA LYS A 2 13.22 7.93 -5.74
C LYS A 2 12.31 6.96 -4.99
N ARG A 3 11.18 7.45 -4.45
CA ARG A 3 10.17 6.57 -3.84
C ARG A 3 9.25 6.00 -4.92
N TYR A 4 8.78 4.78 -4.73
CA TYR A 4 7.85 4.10 -5.66
C TYR A 4 6.37 4.25 -5.28
N TYR A 5 6.12 4.95 -4.17
CA TYR A 5 4.82 5.29 -3.59
C TYR A 5 4.84 6.73 -3.09
N ASP A 6 3.66 7.37 -3.06
CA ASP A 6 3.49 8.72 -2.54
C ASP A 6 3.09 8.69 -1.06
N LEU A 7 3.54 9.70 -0.30
CA LEU A 7 3.14 9.93 1.08
C LEU A 7 2.16 11.10 1.13
N ASN A 8 0.86 10.79 1.02
CA ASN A 8 -0.22 11.75 1.17
C ASN A 8 -0.54 11.94 2.67
N PRO A 9 -0.32 13.13 3.28
CA PRO A 9 -0.62 13.36 4.70
C PRO A 9 -2.10 13.22 5.06
N SER A 10 -2.99 13.36 4.08
CA SER A 10 -4.43 13.17 4.27
C SER A 10 -4.86 11.70 4.11
N SER A 11 -3.93 10.81 3.75
CA SER A 11 -4.24 9.39 3.59
C SER A 11 -4.53 8.75 4.96
N PRO A 12 -5.53 7.86 5.06
CA PRO A 12 -5.77 7.07 6.27
C PRO A 12 -4.58 6.18 6.63
N PHE A 13 -3.71 5.86 5.67
CA PHE A 13 -2.53 5.01 5.87
C PHE A 13 -1.27 5.80 6.23
N PHE A 14 -1.30 7.14 6.22
CA PHE A 14 -0.10 7.97 6.35
C PHE A 14 0.75 7.58 7.57
N ASN A 15 0.13 7.41 8.74
CA ASN A 15 0.83 7.07 9.98
C ASN A 15 1.45 5.66 9.97
N LEU A 16 0.93 4.76 9.12
CA LEU A 16 1.47 3.41 8.95
C LEU A 16 2.68 3.38 8.02
N MET A 17 2.90 4.45 7.24
CA MET A 17 3.90 4.53 6.17
C MET A 17 5.21 5.24 6.57
N GLN A 18 5.53 5.28 7.86
CA GLN A 18 6.64 6.08 8.39
C GLN A 18 7.96 5.31 8.55
N ASP A 19 7.89 3.98 8.69
CA ASP A 19 9.09 3.15 8.89
C ASP A 19 9.62 2.59 7.57
N THR A 20 10.78 3.08 7.14
CA THR A 20 11.44 2.63 5.91
C THR A 20 12.67 1.76 6.18
N THR A 21 12.83 1.25 7.40
CA THR A 21 14.03 0.53 7.82
C THR A 21 14.32 -0.70 6.96
N GLU A 22 13.30 -1.48 6.62
CA GLU A 22 13.45 -2.65 5.75
C GLU A 22 13.68 -2.23 4.29
N GLU A 23 12.92 -1.25 3.78
CA GLU A 23 13.11 -0.71 2.43
C GLU A 23 14.54 -0.20 2.21
N ASN A 24 15.15 0.42 3.22
CA ASN A 24 16.50 0.98 3.12
C ASN A 24 17.61 -0.09 3.05
N LYS A 25 17.31 -1.36 3.34
CA LYS A 25 18.26 -2.48 3.18
C LYS A 25 18.32 -3.00 1.74
N LEU A 26 17.31 -2.69 0.94
CA LEU A 26 17.19 -3.18 -0.43
C LEU A 26 18.01 -2.35 -1.39
N THR A 27 18.60 -3.02 -2.37
CA THR A 27 19.16 -2.40 -3.58
C THR A 27 18.06 -1.83 -4.47
N GLU A 28 18.41 -0.90 -5.37
CA GLU A 28 17.42 -0.34 -6.31
C GLU A 28 16.79 -1.43 -7.20
N ASP A 29 17.57 -2.41 -7.67
CA ASP A 29 17.07 -3.52 -8.48
C ASP A 29 16.05 -4.38 -7.72
N GLU A 30 16.28 -4.63 -6.43
CA GLU A 30 15.34 -5.34 -5.58
C GLU A 30 14.04 -4.55 -5.40
N LYS A 31 14.13 -3.23 -5.19
CA LYS A 31 12.96 -2.35 -5.10
C LYS A 31 12.16 -2.36 -6.38
N GLU A 32 12.82 -2.19 -7.53
CA GLU A 32 12.18 -2.24 -8.84
C GLU A 32 11.44 -3.56 -9.06
N ARG A 33 12.10 -4.68 -8.74
CA ARG A 33 11.50 -6.01 -8.87
C ARG A 33 10.28 -6.17 -7.96
N ILE A 34 10.36 -5.78 -6.69
CA ILE A 34 9.24 -5.87 -5.74
C ILE A 34 8.08 -5.02 -6.24
N VAL A 35 8.33 -3.76 -6.61
CA VAL A 35 7.31 -2.83 -7.09
C VAL A 35 6.66 -3.35 -8.37
N TRP A 36 7.44 -3.90 -9.30
CA TRP A 36 6.91 -4.47 -10.54
C TRP A 36 5.99 -5.66 -10.28
N ILE A 37 6.38 -6.59 -9.41
CA ILE A 37 5.53 -7.73 -9.01
C ILE A 37 4.25 -7.22 -8.35
N THR A 38 4.36 -6.34 -7.36
CA THR A 38 3.22 -5.81 -6.60
C THR A 38 2.24 -5.08 -7.49
N ARG A 39 2.72 -4.21 -8.40
CA ARG A 39 1.86 -3.50 -9.35
C ARG A 39 1.18 -4.44 -10.33
N THR A 40 1.86 -5.48 -10.80
CA THR A 40 1.28 -6.48 -11.70
C THR A 40 0.13 -7.22 -11.00
N ASN A 41 0.30 -7.60 -9.74
CA ASN A 41 -0.74 -8.24 -8.95
C ASN A 41 -1.93 -7.30 -8.69
N LEU A 42 -1.67 -6.03 -8.37
CA LEU A 42 -2.73 -5.02 -8.21
C LEU A 42 -3.57 -4.86 -9.46
N VAL A 43 -2.92 -4.73 -10.63
CA VAL A 43 -3.63 -4.64 -11.92
C VAL A 43 -4.48 -5.89 -12.17
N ALA A 44 -4.00 -7.08 -11.84
CA ALA A 44 -4.78 -8.31 -11.99
C ALA A 44 -6.03 -8.32 -11.11
N VAL A 45 -5.94 -7.82 -9.87
CA VAL A 45 -7.09 -7.72 -8.96
C VAL A 45 -8.07 -6.64 -9.42
N ASP A 46 -7.59 -5.45 -9.78
CA ASP A 46 -8.43 -4.33 -10.24
C ASP A 46 -9.16 -4.62 -11.57
N LEU A 47 -8.69 -5.59 -12.36
CA LEU A 47 -9.40 -6.05 -13.57
C LEU A 47 -10.61 -6.93 -13.25
N GLU A 48 -10.59 -7.62 -12.10
CA GLU A 48 -11.62 -8.57 -11.68
C GLU A 48 -12.55 -8.00 -10.59
N THR A 49 -12.19 -6.85 -10.01
CA THR A 49 -12.87 -6.25 -8.85
C THR A 49 -12.99 -4.73 -8.98
N GLU A 50 -13.42 -4.05 -7.91
CA GLU A 50 -13.38 -2.59 -7.85
C GLU A 50 -11.93 -2.09 -7.83
N LYS A 51 -11.71 -0.92 -8.44
CA LYS A 51 -10.37 -0.34 -8.54
C LYS A 51 -9.89 0.15 -7.18
N SER A 52 -8.70 -0.30 -6.80
CA SER A 52 -7.97 0.24 -5.66
C SER A 52 -7.77 1.76 -5.80
N THR A 53 -7.96 2.50 -4.71
CA THR A 53 -7.65 3.92 -4.64
C THR A 53 -6.13 4.17 -4.68
N ALA A 54 -5.72 5.42 -4.96
CA ALA A 54 -4.31 5.78 -4.97
C ALA A 54 -3.63 5.56 -3.61
N ASP A 55 -4.32 5.89 -2.52
CA ASP A 55 -3.79 5.74 -1.17
C ASP A 55 -3.62 4.26 -0.80
N GLU A 56 -4.54 3.37 -1.19
CA GLU A 56 -4.42 1.92 -0.98
C GLU A 56 -3.28 1.33 -1.80
N MET A 57 -3.16 1.69 -3.08
CA MET A 57 -2.05 1.24 -3.92
C MET A 57 -0.70 1.68 -3.34
N ASN A 58 -0.59 2.92 -2.88
CA ASN A 58 0.61 3.43 -2.23
C ASN A 58 0.94 2.66 -0.94
N TYR A 59 -0.07 2.35 -0.12
CA TYR A 59 0.10 1.57 1.10
C TYR A 59 0.55 0.13 0.83
N ILE A 60 -0.04 -0.53 -0.19
CA ILE A 60 0.32 -1.90 -0.58
C ILE A 60 1.76 -1.96 -1.11
N ILE A 61 2.17 -0.99 -1.93
CA ILE A 61 3.55 -0.89 -2.41
C ILE A 61 4.52 -0.64 -1.24
N TYR A 62 4.19 0.26 -0.33
CA TYR A 62 4.96 0.50 0.88
C TYR A 62 5.11 -0.78 1.72
N GLY A 63 4.01 -1.51 1.94
CA GLY A 63 4.01 -2.76 2.70
C GLY A 63 4.90 -3.83 2.08
N ALA A 64 4.86 -3.98 0.76
CA ALA A 64 5.72 -4.91 0.04
C ALA A 64 7.22 -4.55 0.18
N LEU A 65 7.56 -3.26 0.07
CA LEU A 65 8.95 -2.80 0.20
C LEU A 65 9.49 -2.90 1.62
N ASN A 66 8.62 -2.77 2.63
CA ASN A 66 8.99 -2.83 4.04
C ASN A 66 8.72 -4.18 4.70
N ASN A 67 8.47 -5.21 3.89
CA ASN A 67 8.25 -6.58 4.36
C ASN A 67 7.15 -6.70 5.44
N ILE A 68 6.10 -5.89 5.32
CA ILE A 68 4.90 -5.99 6.16
C ILE A 68 4.12 -7.23 5.73
N LEU A 69 3.64 -8.00 6.71
CA LEU A 69 2.87 -9.21 6.44
C LEU A 69 1.58 -8.88 5.67
N SER A 70 1.25 -9.70 4.67
CA SER A 70 0.06 -9.50 3.84
C SER A 70 -1.24 -9.48 4.66
N GLU A 71 -1.31 -10.27 5.74
CA GLU A 71 -2.44 -10.29 6.68
C GLU A 71 -2.63 -8.93 7.38
N GLU A 72 -1.53 -8.27 7.73
CA GLU A 72 -1.57 -6.95 8.36
C GLU A 72 -1.99 -5.87 7.34
N ILE A 73 -1.48 -5.93 6.11
CA ILE A 73 -1.90 -5.06 5.02
C ILE A 73 -3.41 -5.21 4.79
N ALA A 74 -3.89 -6.44 4.62
CA ALA A 74 -5.30 -6.73 4.39
C ALA A 74 -6.19 -6.26 5.54
N LYS A 75 -5.77 -6.48 6.79
CA LYS A 75 -6.48 -5.99 7.98
C LYS A 75 -6.63 -4.46 7.96
N ASN A 76 -5.56 -3.73 7.65
CA ASN A 76 -5.60 -2.27 7.66
C ASN A 76 -6.44 -1.70 6.52
N LEU A 77 -6.41 -2.33 5.34
CA LEU A 77 -7.32 -2.00 4.23
C LEU A 77 -8.80 -2.21 4.63
N LEU A 78 -9.11 -3.35 5.26
CA LEU A 78 -10.48 -3.63 5.75
C LEU A 78 -10.94 -2.64 6.84
N ILE A 79 -10.06 -2.26 7.77
CA ILE A 79 -10.39 -1.26 8.78
C ILE A 79 -10.73 0.08 8.13
N ASN A 80 -9.97 0.48 7.10
CA ASN A 80 -10.25 1.70 6.37
C ASN A 80 -11.61 1.66 5.66
N GLU A 81 -11.93 0.55 4.99
CA GLU A 81 -13.21 0.36 4.30
C GLU A 81 -14.40 0.41 5.28
N ILE A 82 -14.32 -0.27 6.41
CA ILE A 82 -15.39 -0.25 7.43
C ILE A 82 -15.52 1.15 8.05
N GLY A 83 -14.40 1.84 8.26
CA GLY A 83 -14.39 3.22 8.76
C GLY A 83 -15.06 4.20 7.79
N SER A 84 -14.76 4.08 6.50
CA SER A 84 -15.36 4.92 5.45
C SER A 84 -16.86 4.66 5.28
N GLU A 85 -17.29 3.40 5.36
CA GLU A 85 -18.71 3.05 5.37
C GLU A 85 -19.45 3.69 6.55
N ALA A 86 -18.87 3.66 7.76
CA ALA A 86 -19.51 4.23 8.95
C ALA A 86 -19.69 5.75 8.85
N GLU A 87 -18.73 6.46 8.25
CA GLU A 87 -18.82 7.92 8.03
C GLU A 87 -19.89 8.30 6.99
N MET A 88 -20.20 7.42 6.04
CA MET A 88 -21.22 7.68 5.00
C MET A 88 -22.65 7.75 5.56
N TYR A 89 -22.89 7.19 6.75
CA TYR A 89 -24.21 7.13 7.39
C TYR A 89 -24.38 8.13 8.55
N LEU A 90 -23.42 9.05 8.74
CA LEU A 90 -23.47 10.14 9.74
C LEU A 90 -23.75 11.50 9.09
#